data_AF-A0A101GLW4-F1
#
_entry.id   AF-A0A101GLW4-F1
#
_cell.length_a   1.000
_cell.length_b   1.000
_cell.length_c   1.000
_cell.angle_alpha   90.00
_cell.angle_beta   90.00
_cell.angle_gamma   90.00
#
_symmetry.space_group_name_H-M   'P 1'
#
loop_
_entity.id
_entity.type
_entity.pdbx_description
1 polymer ?
#
loop_
_entity_poly.entity_id
_entity_poly.type
_entity_poly.pdbx_seq_one_letter_code
_entity_poly.pdbx_strand_id
1 'polypeptide(L)'
;MPGSPARLGDFVRMLILKHEDDATYSQGFSSLVVERVFDILMIAVLGAVALPFVLAVLDVPDWFITVIIVPLAAGGIFFAMLLWSGRMKSENRVIVAVQRMLDEVKRASLNPRALVTLSVSSLLIWLVDVLVCYAVVLMFQEPVPFGIVVLAIVIGNLVKAVPLTPGGVGTYELALALTFGLAGTPAATATLIAVIDHLIKNLVTLIGGVGSIYYFGDWSMELLKKAFSREIEKEETFGG
;
A
#
# COMPACT_ATOMS: atom_id res chain seq x y z
N MET A 1 23.98 10.60 -4.73
CA MET A 1 23.20 9.33 -4.74
C MET A 1 21.89 9.56 -3.99
N PRO A 2 20.77 9.76 -4.69
CA PRO A 2 19.43 9.51 -4.13
C PRO A 2 18.99 8.12 -4.63
N GLY A 3 18.50 7.18 -3.80
CA GLY A 3 17.36 7.34 -2.92
C GLY A 3 16.20 6.52 -3.47
N SER A 4 16.34 5.18 -3.40
CA SER A 4 15.33 4.11 -3.53
C SER A 4 14.31 4.13 -4.70
N PRO A 5 14.34 3.11 -5.61
CA PRO A 5 13.46 2.98 -6.78
C PRO A 5 11.96 2.72 -6.52
N ALA A 6 11.51 2.57 -5.27
CA ALA A 6 10.13 2.21 -4.97
C ALA A 6 9.14 3.41 -4.96
N ARG A 7 9.64 4.65 -4.97
CA ARG A 7 8.81 5.88 -5.02
C ARG A 7 8.94 6.65 -6.32
N LEU A 8 9.98 6.34 -7.11
CA LEU A 8 10.21 6.93 -8.42
C LEU A 8 9.09 6.59 -9.41
N GLY A 9 8.50 5.39 -9.35
CA GLY A 9 7.38 5.00 -10.23
C GLY A 9 6.13 5.86 -10.05
N ASP A 10 5.73 6.14 -8.80
CA ASP A 10 4.56 6.98 -8.50
C ASP A 10 4.82 8.46 -8.77
N PHE A 11 6.05 8.94 -8.51
CA PHE A 11 6.48 10.29 -8.88
C PHE A 11 6.51 10.48 -10.40
N VAL A 12 7.04 9.50 -11.14
CA VAL A 12 7.06 9.51 -12.61
C VAL A 12 5.63 9.47 -13.16
N ARG A 13 4.75 8.63 -12.58
CA ARG A 13 3.33 8.60 -12.95
C ARG A 13 2.63 9.95 -12.68
N MET A 14 2.89 10.61 -11.56
CA MET A 14 2.37 11.96 -11.27
C MET A 14 2.95 13.03 -12.21
N LEU A 15 4.22 12.94 -12.59
CA LEU A 15 4.84 13.86 -13.55
C LEU A 15 4.31 13.67 -14.97
N ILE A 16 3.95 12.44 -15.36
CA ILE A 16 3.34 12.13 -16.66
C ILE A 16 1.85 12.53 -16.69
N LEU A 17 1.08 12.25 -15.62
CA LEU A 17 -0.32 12.69 -15.49
C LEU A 17 -0.47 14.20 -15.32
N LYS A 18 0.62 14.95 -15.14
CA LYS A 18 0.64 16.41 -15.00
C LYS A 18 0.04 17.11 -16.23
N HIS A 19 0.04 16.52 -17.44
CA HIS A 19 -0.01 17.32 -18.67
C HIS A 19 -0.81 16.80 -19.88
N GLU A 20 -1.51 15.66 -19.81
CA GLU A 20 -2.25 15.13 -20.99
C GLU A 20 -3.77 15.04 -20.85
N ASP A 21 -4.37 15.28 -19.68
CA ASP A 21 -5.84 15.32 -19.57
C ASP A 21 -6.30 16.48 -18.69
N ASP A 22 -7.51 16.96 -18.94
CA ASP A 22 -8.28 17.97 -18.19
C ASP A 22 -8.56 17.57 -16.70
N ALA A 23 -7.84 16.57 -16.18
CA ALA A 23 -7.88 16.10 -14.81
C ALA A 23 -6.93 16.95 -13.95
N THR A 24 -7.51 17.76 -13.06
CA THR A 24 -6.75 18.63 -12.14
C THR A 24 -5.83 17.77 -11.25
N TYR A 25 -4.58 18.19 -11.03
CA TYR A 25 -3.54 17.61 -10.14
C TYR A 25 -4.05 16.88 -8.88
N SER A 26 -5.15 17.38 -8.32
CA SER A 26 -5.90 16.82 -7.20
C SER A 26 -6.42 15.39 -7.43
N GLN A 27 -6.84 15.02 -8.64
CA GLN A 27 -7.56 13.77 -8.90
C GLN A 27 -6.66 12.53 -8.88
N GLY A 28 -5.48 12.58 -9.53
CA GLY A 28 -4.52 11.46 -9.54
C GLY A 28 -3.86 11.23 -8.17
N PHE A 29 -3.57 12.31 -7.45
CA PHE A 29 -3.12 12.23 -6.05
C PHE A 29 -4.22 11.64 -5.15
N SER A 30 -5.47 12.09 -5.32
CA SER A 30 -6.62 11.59 -4.58
C SER A 30 -6.86 10.09 -4.84
N SER A 31 -6.75 9.62 -6.08
CA SER A 31 -6.92 8.20 -6.39
C SER A 31 -5.84 7.33 -5.75
N LEU A 32 -4.58 7.79 -5.74
CA LEU A 32 -3.49 7.06 -5.08
C LEU A 32 -3.68 7.00 -3.57
N VAL A 33 -4.05 8.13 -2.94
CA VAL A 33 -4.34 8.16 -1.50
C VAL A 33 -5.49 7.21 -1.16
N VAL A 34 -6.56 7.24 -1.94
CA VAL A 34 -7.71 6.34 -1.79
C VAL A 34 -7.26 4.89 -1.88
N GLU A 35 -6.52 4.52 -2.93
CA GLU A 35 -5.99 3.17 -3.13
C GLU A 35 -5.17 2.70 -1.92
N ARG A 36 -4.25 3.52 -1.41
CA ARG A 36 -3.42 3.16 -0.24
C ARG A 36 -4.22 3.04 1.05
N VAL A 37 -5.20 3.91 1.27
CA VAL A 37 -6.09 3.82 2.43
C VAL A 37 -6.90 2.52 2.37
N PHE A 38 -7.45 2.18 1.20
CA PHE A 38 -8.18 0.93 1.02
C PHE A 38 -7.29 -0.29 1.22
N ASP A 39 -6.08 -0.31 0.65
CA ASP A 39 -5.16 -1.43 0.83
C ASP A 39 -4.82 -1.68 2.31
N ILE A 40 -4.47 -0.61 3.05
CA ILE A 40 -4.15 -0.69 4.48
C ILE A 40 -5.36 -1.14 5.29
N LEU A 41 -6.56 -0.68 4.95
CA LEU A 41 -7.77 -1.09 5.66
C LEU A 41 -8.16 -2.53 5.35
N MET A 42 -8.04 -2.97 4.10
CA MET A 42 -8.36 -4.35 3.72
C MET A 42 -7.45 -5.34 4.43
N ILE A 43 -6.15 -5.04 4.52
CA ILE A 43 -5.23 -5.91 5.25
C ILE A 43 -5.45 -5.85 6.77
N ALA A 44 -5.79 -4.69 7.32
CA ALA A 44 -6.13 -4.58 8.74
C ALA A 44 -7.44 -5.32 9.08
N VAL A 45 -8.44 -5.30 8.20
CA VAL A 45 -9.67 -6.09 8.32
C VAL A 45 -9.35 -7.58 8.26
N LEU A 46 -8.50 -8.01 7.32
CA LEU A 46 -8.04 -9.40 7.25
C LEU A 46 -7.37 -9.82 8.58
N GLY A 47 -6.55 -8.94 9.16
CA GLY A 47 -5.99 -9.07 10.50
C GLY A 47 -7.03 -9.23 11.58
N ALA A 48 -8.00 -8.33 11.64
CA ALA A 48 -9.07 -8.35 12.64
C ALA A 48 -9.94 -9.62 12.54
N VAL A 49 -10.12 -10.17 11.33
CA VAL A 49 -10.80 -11.45 11.13
C VAL A 49 -9.93 -12.62 11.59
N ALA A 50 -8.62 -12.61 11.31
CA ALA A 50 -7.71 -13.70 11.69
C ALA A 50 -7.38 -13.73 13.19
N LEU A 51 -7.28 -12.55 13.81
CA LEU A 51 -6.78 -12.37 15.17
C LEU A 51 -7.56 -13.16 16.24
N PRO A 52 -8.91 -13.21 16.27
CA PRO A 52 -9.66 -14.02 17.23
C PRO A 52 -9.33 -15.52 17.17
N PHE A 53 -9.09 -16.05 15.98
CA PHE A 53 -8.73 -17.47 15.81
C PHE A 53 -7.33 -17.76 16.37
N VAL A 54 -6.42 -16.79 16.29
CA VAL A 54 -5.09 -16.91 16.87
C VAL A 54 -5.13 -16.74 18.38
N LEU A 55 -5.84 -15.72 18.89
CA LEU A 55 -6.00 -15.48 20.33
C LEU A 55 -6.70 -16.63 21.07
N ALA A 56 -7.52 -17.42 20.36
CA ALA A 56 -8.15 -18.61 20.91
C ALA A 56 -7.14 -19.75 21.20
N VAL A 57 -5.94 -19.71 20.61
CA VAL A 57 -4.95 -20.79 20.65
C VAL A 57 -3.61 -20.34 21.24
N LEU A 58 -3.22 -19.08 21.04
CA LEU A 58 -1.94 -18.52 21.45
C LEU A 58 -2.12 -17.21 22.22
N ASP A 59 -1.21 -16.96 23.16
CA ASP A 59 -1.06 -15.65 23.80
C ASP A 59 -0.24 -14.75 22.87
N VAL A 60 -0.90 -13.70 22.34
CA VAL A 60 -0.31 -12.80 21.35
C VAL A 60 0.05 -11.47 22.03
N PRO A 61 1.25 -10.91 21.81
CA PRO A 61 1.62 -9.62 22.38
C PRO A 61 0.68 -8.48 21.98
N ASP A 62 0.43 -7.55 22.91
CA ASP A 62 -0.47 -6.39 22.74
C ASP A 62 -0.17 -5.52 21.50
N TRP A 63 1.10 -5.48 21.07
CA TRP A 63 1.49 -4.69 19.91
C TRP A 63 0.89 -5.23 18.61
N PHE A 64 0.59 -6.53 18.50
CA PHE A 64 -0.13 -7.08 17.33
C PHE A 64 -1.53 -6.48 17.22
N ILE A 65 -2.25 -6.44 18.34
CA ILE A 65 -3.59 -5.85 18.43
C ILE A 65 -3.51 -4.38 18.06
N THR A 66 -2.52 -3.66 18.59
CA THR A 66 -2.32 -2.23 18.32
C THR A 66 -2.05 -1.97 16.83
N VAL A 67 -1.17 -2.76 16.21
CA VAL A 67 -0.84 -2.64 14.77
C VAL A 67 -2.06 -2.87 13.88
N ILE A 68 -3.01 -3.70 14.29
CA ILE A 68 -4.26 -3.95 13.55
C ILE A 68 -5.32 -2.87 13.82
N ILE A 69 -5.52 -2.51 15.09
CA ILE A 69 -6.60 -1.60 15.51
C ILE A 69 -6.30 -0.15 15.13
N VAL A 70 -5.04 0.31 15.20
CA VAL A 70 -4.69 1.70 14.89
C VAL A 70 -5.05 2.07 13.44
N PRO A 71 -4.68 1.29 12.41
CA PRO A 71 -5.12 1.55 11.04
C PRO A 71 -6.64 1.52 10.87
N LEU A 72 -7.35 0.58 11.51
CA LEU A 72 -8.81 0.50 11.45
C LEU A 72 -9.48 1.74 12.07
N ALA A 73 -9.00 2.17 13.24
CA ALA A 73 -9.48 3.37 13.90
C ALA A 73 -9.18 4.62 13.07
N ALA A 74 -7.96 4.74 12.55
CA ALA A 74 -7.56 5.84 11.68
C ALA A 74 -8.41 5.89 10.39
N GLY A 75 -8.66 4.74 9.76
CA GLY A 75 -9.56 4.63 8.62
C GLY A 75 -10.99 5.02 8.97
N GLY A 76 -11.54 4.51 10.08
CA GLY A 76 -12.86 4.87 10.55
C GLY A 76 -13.02 6.38 10.78
N ILE A 77 -12.02 7.00 11.42
CA ILE A 77 -11.95 8.46 11.61
C ILE A 77 -11.87 9.18 10.26
N PHE A 78 -11.02 8.72 9.34
CA PHE A 78 -10.88 9.28 8.01
C PHE A 78 -12.20 9.24 7.22
N PHE A 79 -12.90 8.10 7.21
CA PHE A 79 -14.21 7.98 6.57
C PHE A 79 -15.27 8.84 7.26
N ALA A 80 -15.28 8.92 8.59
CA ALA A 80 -16.19 9.80 9.33
C ALA A 80 -15.95 11.28 8.97
N MET A 81 -14.69 11.71 8.87
CA MET A 81 -14.30 13.05 8.42
C MET A 81 -14.76 13.32 6.98
N LEU A 82 -14.58 12.37 6.05
CA LEU A 82 -15.06 12.50 4.67
C LEU A 82 -16.58 12.65 4.58
N LEU A 83 -17.33 11.90 5.41
CA LEU A 83 -18.78 12.03 5.47
C LEU A 83 -19.20 13.41 6.03
N TRP A 84 -18.47 13.94 7.00
CA TRP A 84 -18.73 15.25 7.61
C TRP A 84 -18.36 16.43 6.70
N SER A 85 -17.26 16.35 5.96
CA SER A 85 -16.65 17.46 5.17
C SER A 85 -17.64 18.29 4.36
N GLY A 86 -18.63 17.66 3.72
CA GLY A 86 -19.66 18.33 2.90
C GLY A 86 -20.66 19.21 3.65
N ARG A 87 -20.53 19.38 4.98
CA ARG A 87 -21.45 20.20 5.81
C ARG A 87 -20.91 21.59 6.18
N MET A 88 -19.63 21.89 5.92
CA MET A 88 -19.04 23.18 6.30
C MET A 88 -18.96 24.12 5.10
N LYS A 89 -19.52 25.32 5.19
CA LYS A 89 -19.29 26.40 4.23
C LYS A 89 -18.21 27.32 4.79
N SER A 90 -17.12 27.51 4.04
CA SER A 90 -16.04 28.42 4.41
C SER A 90 -15.68 29.33 3.23
N GLU A 91 -15.35 30.58 3.53
CA GLU A 91 -14.89 31.57 2.54
C GLU A 91 -13.36 31.54 2.38
N ASN A 92 -12.64 30.81 3.24
CA ASN A 92 -11.18 30.73 3.17
C ASN A 92 -10.75 29.83 2.00
N ARG A 93 -9.95 30.38 1.08
CA ARG A 93 -9.45 29.70 -0.13
C ARG A 93 -8.71 28.39 0.17
N VAL A 94 -8.00 28.29 1.30
CA VAL A 94 -7.31 27.06 1.72
C VAL A 94 -8.32 25.99 2.13
N ILE A 95 -9.34 26.37 2.91
CA ILE A 95 -10.38 25.44 3.37
C ILE A 95 -11.20 24.93 2.18
N VAL A 96 -11.54 25.81 1.23
CA VAL A 96 -12.23 25.43 0.00
C VAL A 96 -11.40 24.46 -0.85
N ALA A 97 -10.08 24.67 -0.94
CA ALA A 97 -9.20 23.74 -1.66
C ALA A 97 -9.16 22.35 -1.00
N VAL A 98 -9.01 22.29 0.33
CA VAL A 98 -9.05 21.03 1.09
C VAL A 98 -10.40 20.33 0.93
N GLN A 99 -11.51 21.06 1.00
CA GLN A 99 -12.85 20.51 0.81
C GLN A 99 -13.05 19.90 -0.57
N ARG A 100 -12.55 20.55 -1.63
CA ARG A 100 -12.60 19.99 -2.99
C ARG A 100 -11.83 18.67 -3.10
N MET A 101 -10.64 18.59 -2.51
CA MET A 101 -9.88 17.33 -2.45
C MET A 101 -10.65 16.25 -1.69
N LEU A 102 -11.21 16.59 -0.53
CA LEU A 102 -12.01 15.65 0.26
C LEU A 102 -13.29 15.20 -0.47
N ASP A 103 -13.91 16.06 -1.27
CA ASP A 103 -15.07 15.70 -2.09
C ASP A 103 -14.69 14.77 -3.25
N GLU A 104 -13.53 14.96 -3.87
CA GLU A 104 -12.99 14.04 -4.88
C GLU A 104 -12.69 12.66 -4.29
N VAL A 105 -11.98 12.63 -3.15
CA VAL A 105 -11.73 11.42 -2.36
C VAL A 105 -13.05 10.76 -1.98
N LYS A 106 -14.04 11.52 -1.50
CA LYS A 106 -15.37 11.02 -1.12
C LYS A 106 -16.09 10.41 -2.31
N ARG A 107 -16.06 11.05 -3.50
CA ARG A 107 -16.69 10.50 -4.71
C ARG A 107 -16.03 9.20 -5.16
N ALA A 108 -14.71 9.12 -5.10
CA ALA A 108 -13.96 7.90 -5.42
C ALA A 108 -14.24 6.78 -4.41
N SER A 109 -14.17 7.10 -3.11
CA SER A 109 -14.33 6.16 -2.00
C SER A 109 -15.77 5.73 -1.74
N LEU A 110 -16.79 6.48 -2.18
CA LEU A 110 -18.20 6.13 -2.00
C LEU A 110 -18.88 5.64 -3.29
N ASN A 111 -18.14 5.48 -4.38
CA ASN A 111 -18.67 4.84 -5.58
C ASN A 111 -18.73 3.32 -5.36
N PRO A 112 -19.91 2.69 -5.31
CA PRO A 112 -20.04 1.26 -4.98
C PRO A 112 -19.26 0.34 -5.92
N ARG A 113 -19.19 0.69 -7.22
CA ARG A 113 -18.42 -0.11 -8.19
C ARG A 113 -16.93 0.00 -7.94
N ALA A 114 -16.43 1.22 -7.73
CA ALA A 114 -15.02 1.45 -7.43
C ALA A 114 -14.62 0.76 -6.12
N LEU A 115 -15.47 0.87 -5.08
CA LEU A 115 -15.33 0.19 -3.81
C LEU A 115 -15.21 -1.33 -3.96
N VAL A 116 -16.15 -1.96 -4.68
CA VAL A 116 -16.12 -3.41 -4.89
C VAL A 116 -14.88 -3.82 -5.67
N THR A 117 -14.54 -3.11 -6.74
CA THR A 117 -13.35 -3.43 -7.55
C THR A 117 -12.07 -3.29 -6.74
N LEU A 118 -11.89 -2.20 -5.99
CA LEU A 118 -10.72 -1.98 -5.14
C LEU A 118 -10.64 -3.04 -4.04
N SER A 119 -11.71 -3.23 -3.27
CA SER A 119 -11.73 -4.21 -2.18
C SER A 119 -11.46 -5.63 -2.65
N VAL A 120 -12.07 -6.06 -3.77
CA VAL A 120 -11.83 -7.38 -4.34
C VAL A 120 -10.42 -7.51 -4.87
N SER A 121 -9.90 -6.50 -5.57
CA SER A 121 -8.53 -6.53 -6.11
C SER A 121 -7.50 -6.60 -4.98
N SER A 122 -7.64 -5.77 -3.94
CA SER A 122 -6.77 -5.79 -2.76
C SER A 122 -6.86 -7.13 -2.04
N LEU A 123 -8.06 -7.67 -1.82
CA LEU A 123 -8.22 -8.98 -1.18
C LEU A 123 -7.55 -10.10 -1.97
N LEU A 124 -7.67 -10.10 -3.30
CA LEU A 124 -7.00 -11.10 -4.14
C LEU A 124 -5.48 -11.00 -4.03
N ILE A 125 -4.93 -9.78 -4.04
CA ILE A 125 -3.49 -9.54 -3.83
C ILE A 125 -3.06 -10.10 -2.47
N TRP A 126 -3.78 -9.76 -1.40
CA TRP A 126 -3.46 -10.25 -0.05
C TRP A 126 -3.60 -11.77 0.08
N LEU A 127 -4.59 -12.39 -0.58
CA LEU A 127 -4.73 -13.84 -0.61
C LEU A 127 -3.55 -14.51 -1.32
N VAL A 128 -3.10 -13.96 -2.45
CA VAL A 128 -1.90 -14.45 -3.14
C VAL A 128 -0.68 -14.34 -2.22
N ASP A 129 -0.51 -13.22 -1.54
CA ASP A 129 0.58 -13.01 -0.58
C ASP A 129 0.59 -14.03 0.57
N VAL A 130 -0.59 -14.34 1.11
CA VAL A 130 -0.76 -15.38 2.14
C VAL A 130 -0.42 -16.75 1.57
N LEU A 131 -0.88 -17.09 0.36
CA LEU A 131 -0.62 -18.38 -0.25
C LEU A 131 0.85 -18.59 -0.60
N VAL A 132 1.54 -17.53 -1.08
CA VAL A 132 2.99 -17.56 -1.31
C VAL A 132 3.72 -17.84 -0.01
N CYS A 133 3.38 -17.10 1.06
CA CYS A 133 4.00 -17.31 2.36
C CYS A 133 3.72 -18.71 2.91
N TYR A 134 2.48 -19.20 2.76
CA TYR A 134 2.10 -20.54 3.17
C TYR A 134 2.89 -21.62 2.41
N ALA A 135 3.12 -21.44 1.10
CA ALA A 135 3.96 -22.33 0.32
C ALA A 135 5.42 -22.33 0.81
N VAL A 136 5.96 -21.16 1.20
CA VAL A 136 7.31 -21.08 1.81
C VAL A 136 7.33 -21.82 3.14
N VAL A 137 6.35 -21.62 4.02
CA VAL A 137 6.25 -22.37 5.29
C VAL A 137 6.22 -23.88 5.07
N LEU A 138 5.44 -24.36 4.10
CA LEU A 138 5.38 -25.78 3.74
C LEU A 138 6.71 -26.30 3.20
N MET A 139 7.49 -25.49 2.48
CA MET A 139 8.83 -25.86 2.03
C MET A 139 9.76 -26.21 3.20
N PHE A 140 9.62 -25.51 4.33
CA PHE A 140 10.38 -25.78 5.55
C PHE A 140 9.78 -26.89 6.42
N GLN A 141 8.64 -27.47 6.02
CA GLN A 141 7.94 -28.53 6.76
C GLN A 141 7.57 -28.13 8.20
N GLU A 142 7.37 -26.82 8.43
CA GLU A 142 7.00 -26.28 9.74
C GLU A 142 5.48 -26.39 9.97
N PRO A 143 5.01 -26.89 11.13
CA PRO A 143 3.60 -27.10 11.42
C PRO A 143 2.90 -25.80 11.86
N VAL A 144 3.05 -24.73 11.09
CA VAL A 144 2.45 -23.42 11.40
C VAL A 144 0.96 -23.42 10.98
N PRO A 145 0.03 -23.11 11.91
CA PRO A 145 -1.38 -22.99 11.56
C PRO A 145 -1.62 -21.88 10.52
N PHE A 146 -2.54 -22.11 9.59
CA PHE A 146 -2.85 -21.14 8.52
C PHE A 146 -3.20 -19.73 9.05
N GLY A 147 -3.90 -19.65 10.19
CA GLY A 147 -4.21 -18.35 10.82
C GLY A 147 -2.97 -17.56 11.25
N ILE A 148 -1.89 -18.23 11.64
CA ILE A 148 -0.61 -17.58 11.98
C ILE A 148 0.07 -17.05 10.72
N VAL A 149 -0.02 -17.77 9.59
CA VAL A 149 0.52 -17.29 8.31
C VAL A 149 -0.24 -16.05 7.84
N VAL A 150 -1.56 -16.04 7.94
CA VAL A 150 -2.38 -14.85 7.67
C VAL A 150 -1.96 -13.70 8.58
N LEU A 151 -1.83 -13.94 9.88
CA LEU A 151 -1.40 -12.93 10.84
C LEU A 151 0.00 -12.38 10.52
N ALA A 152 0.95 -13.25 10.17
CA ALA A 152 2.31 -12.86 9.84
C ALA A 152 2.34 -11.93 8.61
N ILE A 153 1.56 -12.24 7.57
CA ILE A 153 1.43 -11.39 6.39
C ILE A 153 0.75 -10.07 6.70
N VAL A 154 -0.29 -10.07 7.54
CA VAL A 154 -0.95 -8.84 7.95
C VAL A 154 0.03 -7.93 8.71
N ILE A 155 0.69 -8.46 9.74
CA ILE A 155 1.57 -7.68 10.61
C ILE A 155 2.79 -7.18 9.82
N GLY A 156 3.42 -8.03 9.00
CA GLY A 156 4.55 -7.64 8.18
C GLY A 156 4.22 -6.48 7.23
N ASN A 157 3.09 -6.56 6.54
CA ASN A 157 2.69 -5.53 5.58
C ASN A 157 2.19 -4.24 6.26
N LEU A 158 1.52 -4.33 7.42
CA LEU A 158 1.16 -3.14 8.20
C LEU A 158 2.40 -2.42 8.74
N VAL A 159 3.44 -3.16 9.17
CA VAL A 159 4.72 -2.58 9.55
C VAL A 159 5.41 -1.95 8.33
N LYS A 160 5.40 -2.61 7.18
CA LYS A 160 5.97 -2.11 5.92
C LYS A 160 5.24 -0.87 5.37
N ALA A 161 3.95 -0.70 5.69
CA ALA A 161 3.20 0.50 5.35
C ALA A 161 3.79 1.77 5.99
N VAL A 162 4.47 1.63 7.13
CA VAL A 162 5.27 2.70 7.73
C VAL A 162 6.66 2.68 7.07
N PRO A 163 7.08 3.76 6.38
CA PRO A 163 8.30 3.76 5.58
C PRO A 163 9.56 3.96 6.45
N LEU A 164 9.82 3.02 7.36
CA LEU A 164 10.97 3.04 8.25
C LEU A 164 12.26 2.69 7.51
N THR A 165 12.19 1.74 6.58
CA THR A 165 13.34 1.28 5.78
C THR A 165 12.99 1.20 4.30
N PRO A 166 13.96 1.33 3.38
CA PRO A 166 13.73 1.16 1.94
C PRO A 166 13.14 -0.22 1.64
N GLY A 167 11.93 -0.26 1.07
CA GLY A 167 11.24 -1.51 0.75
C GLY A 167 10.78 -2.34 1.95
N GLY A 168 10.87 -1.83 3.17
CA GLY A 168 10.55 -2.58 4.39
C GLY A 168 11.56 -3.67 4.75
N VAL A 169 12.77 -3.63 4.17
CA VAL A 169 13.83 -4.60 4.47
C VAL A 169 14.22 -4.51 5.94
N GLY A 170 14.30 -5.66 6.60
CA GLY A 170 14.57 -5.83 8.02
C GLY A 170 13.31 -5.76 8.89
N THR A 171 12.42 -4.78 8.67
CA THR A 171 11.22 -4.61 9.50
C THR A 171 10.12 -5.62 9.17
N TYR A 172 9.93 -5.90 7.88
CA TYR A 172 9.00 -6.93 7.42
C TYR A 172 9.43 -8.32 7.90
N GLU A 173 10.71 -8.66 7.71
CA GLU A 173 11.25 -9.97 8.05
C GLU A 173 11.22 -10.21 9.56
N LEU A 174 11.55 -9.18 10.35
CA LEU A 174 11.43 -9.25 11.81
C LEU A 174 9.98 -9.48 12.25
N ALA A 175 9.02 -8.75 11.67
CA ALA A 175 7.61 -8.91 11.99
C ALA A 175 7.10 -10.33 11.70
N LEU A 176 7.45 -10.89 10.53
CA LEU A 176 7.12 -12.28 10.18
C LEU A 176 7.80 -13.28 11.11
N ALA A 177 9.10 -13.12 11.35
CA ALA A 177 9.88 -14.03 12.19
C ALA A 177 9.36 -14.08 13.64
N LEU A 178 9.01 -12.91 14.22
CA LEU A 178 8.38 -12.84 15.53
C LEU A 178 7.02 -13.53 15.55
N THR A 179 6.22 -13.36 14.50
CA THR A 179 4.89 -13.99 14.41
C THR A 179 5.00 -15.52 14.32
N PHE A 180 5.92 -16.05 13.52
CA PHE A 180 6.17 -17.50 13.47
C PHE A 180 6.78 -18.04 14.77
N GLY A 181 7.61 -17.23 15.45
CA GLY A 181 8.13 -17.58 16.77
C GLY A 181 7.04 -17.81 17.81
N LEU A 182 5.90 -17.09 17.73
CA LEU A 182 4.74 -17.34 18.61
C LEU A 182 4.12 -18.73 18.40
N ALA A 183 4.21 -19.28 17.19
CA ALA A 183 3.77 -20.64 16.88
C ALA A 183 4.82 -21.71 17.22
N GLY A 184 5.93 -21.33 17.86
CA GLY A 184 6.99 -22.25 18.26
C GLY A 184 8.01 -22.56 17.16
N THR A 185 7.95 -21.90 16.01
CA THR A 185 8.95 -22.08 14.95
C THR A 185 10.32 -21.61 15.44
N PRO A 186 11.39 -22.40 15.27
CA PRO A 186 12.75 -22.00 15.65
C PRO A 186 13.15 -20.68 14.98
N ALA A 187 13.81 -19.79 15.73
CA ALA A 187 14.13 -18.43 15.26
C ALA A 187 14.90 -18.39 13.94
N ALA A 188 15.83 -19.34 13.73
CA ALA A 188 16.57 -19.49 12.49
C ALA A 188 15.64 -19.82 11.31
N THR A 189 14.74 -20.80 11.47
CA THR A 189 13.78 -21.19 10.44
C THR A 189 12.77 -20.07 10.17
N ALA A 190 12.24 -19.44 11.21
CA ALA A 190 11.29 -18.33 11.08
C ALA A 190 11.88 -17.16 10.28
N THR A 191 13.16 -16.83 10.52
CA THR A 191 13.88 -15.79 9.79
C THR A 191 14.12 -16.19 8.34
N LEU A 192 14.47 -17.45 8.07
CA LEU A 192 14.63 -17.94 6.70
C LEU A 192 13.32 -17.90 5.90
N ILE A 193 12.21 -18.32 6.51
CA ILE A 193 10.87 -18.22 5.92
C ILE A 193 10.58 -16.75 5.56
N ALA A 194 10.79 -15.84 6.51
CA ALA A 194 10.51 -14.43 6.33
C ALA A 194 11.34 -13.78 5.21
N VAL A 195 12.64 -14.08 5.16
CA VAL A 195 13.57 -13.59 4.14
C VAL A 195 13.20 -14.12 2.76
N ILE A 196 12.90 -15.42 2.64
CA ILE A 196 12.56 -16.04 1.35
C ILE A 196 11.22 -15.52 0.84
N ASP A 197 10.20 -15.41 1.70
CA ASP A 197 8.92 -14.81 1.34
C ASP A 197 9.11 -13.38 0.81
N HIS A 198 9.87 -12.55 1.52
CA HIS A 198 10.11 -11.17 1.09
C HIS A 198 10.92 -11.10 -0.21
N LEU A 199 11.92 -11.98 -0.38
CA LEU A 199 12.71 -12.08 -1.59
C LEU A 199 11.84 -12.44 -2.80
N ILE A 200 10.96 -13.44 -2.69
CA ILE A 200 10.04 -13.85 -3.75
C ILE A 200 9.17 -12.66 -4.17
N LYS A 201 8.56 -11.96 -3.21
CA LYS A 201 7.71 -10.79 -3.47
C LYS A 201 8.48 -9.66 -4.17
N ASN A 202 9.71 -9.41 -3.74
CA ASN A 202 10.55 -8.39 -4.35
C ASN A 202 10.99 -8.78 -5.77
N LEU A 203 11.28 -10.06 -6.02
CA LEU A 203 11.60 -10.55 -7.37
C LEU A 203 10.41 -10.45 -8.32
N VAL A 204 9.21 -10.85 -7.88
CA VAL A 204 7.98 -10.71 -8.67
C VAL A 204 7.73 -9.24 -9.01
N THR A 205 7.89 -8.34 -8.03
CA THR A 205 7.75 -6.89 -8.23
C THR A 205 8.78 -6.36 -9.22
N LEU A 206 10.05 -6.79 -9.10
CA LEU A 206 11.13 -6.38 -10.00
C LEU A 206 10.88 -6.85 -11.43
N ILE A 207 10.52 -8.12 -11.62
CA ILE A 207 10.23 -8.70 -12.94
C ILE A 207 9.03 -8.00 -13.56
N GLY A 208 7.95 -7.78 -12.80
CA GLY A 208 6.79 -7.03 -13.26
C GLY A 208 7.13 -5.59 -13.65
N GLY A 209 7.98 -4.91 -12.87
CA GLY A 209 8.46 -3.57 -13.17
C GLY A 209 9.29 -3.51 -14.45
N VAL A 210 10.26 -4.42 -14.60
CA VAL A 210 11.10 -4.52 -15.81
C VAL A 210 10.24 -4.85 -17.04
N GLY A 211 9.31 -5.81 -16.92
CA GLY A 211 8.39 -6.16 -18.01
C GLY A 211 7.49 -4.99 -18.42
N SER A 212 6.99 -4.23 -17.45
CA SER A 212 6.22 -3.01 -17.69
C SER A 212 7.03 -1.96 -18.45
N ILE A 213 8.29 -1.72 -18.06
CA ILE A 213 9.18 -0.80 -18.79
C ILE A 213 9.46 -1.30 -20.20
N TYR A 214 9.66 -2.61 -20.41
CA TYR A 214 9.92 -3.11 -21.76
C TYR A 214 8.70 -2.95 -22.68
N TYR A 215 7.50 -3.13 -22.16
CA TYR A 215 6.27 -3.08 -22.95
C TYR A 215 5.71 -1.66 -23.12
N PHE A 216 5.83 -0.81 -22.09
CA PHE A 216 5.25 0.55 -22.06
C PHE A 216 6.31 1.67 -22.04
N GLY A 217 7.59 1.32 -22.08
CA GLY A 217 8.71 2.26 -21.92
C GLY A 217 8.83 3.28 -23.04
N ASP A 218 8.57 2.87 -24.29
CA ASP A 218 8.63 3.78 -25.44
C ASP A 218 7.59 4.89 -25.32
N TRP A 219 6.35 4.52 -24.95
CA TRP A 219 5.27 5.47 -24.67
C TRP A 219 5.59 6.38 -23.48
N SER A 220 6.10 5.82 -22.38
CA SER A 220 6.50 6.57 -21.19
C SER A 220 7.63 7.57 -21.47
N MET A 221 8.64 7.16 -22.25
CA MET A 221 9.78 7.99 -22.62
C MET A 221 9.39 9.10 -23.59
N GLU A 222 8.47 8.83 -24.52
CA GLU A 222 7.94 9.84 -25.43
C GLU A 222 7.14 10.92 -24.67
N LEU A 223 6.33 10.50 -23.70
CA LEU A 223 5.60 11.41 -22.81
C LEU A 223 6.53 12.25 -21.93
N LEU A 224 7.56 11.63 -21.35
CA LEU A 224 8.57 12.34 -20.57
C LEU A 224 9.28 13.41 -21.41
N LYS A 225 9.70 13.08 -22.63
CA LYS A 225 10.33 14.04 -23.54
C LYS A 225 9.40 15.21 -23.88
N LYS A 226 8.13 14.95 -24.21
CA LYS A 226 7.13 16.00 -24.50
C LYS A 226 6.85 16.90 -23.29
N ALA A 227 6.82 16.34 -22.09
CA ALA A 227 6.62 17.10 -20.86
C ALA A 227 7.80 18.03 -20.57
N PHE A 228 9.03 17.52 -20.66
CA PHE A 228 10.24 18.33 -20.42
C PHE A 228 10.45 19.42 -21.48
N SER A 229 10.17 19.16 -22.75
CA SER A 229 10.33 20.16 -23.82
C SER A 229 9.34 21.33 -23.67
N ARG A 230 8.10 21.07 -23.26
CA ARG A 230 7.09 22.11 -23.03
C ARG A 230 7.36 22.97 -21.80
N GLU A 231 8.02 22.43 -20.77
CA GLU A 231 8.40 23.19 -19.58
C GLU A 231 9.50 24.23 -19.92
N ILE A 232 10.47 23.83 -20.77
CA ILE A 232 11.53 24.71 -21.27
C ILE A 232 10.94 25.87 -22.10
N GLU A 233 10.00 25.59 -23.02
CA GLU A 233 9.32 26.64 -23.81
C GLU A 233 8.52 27.62 -22.92
N LYS A 234 7.96 27.14 -21.80
CA LYS A 234 7.22 27.98 -20.85
C LYS A 234 8.15 28.88 -20.03
N GLU A 235 9.29 28.39 -19.58
CA GLU A 235 10.27 29.24 -18.88
C GLU A 235 10.85 30.32 -19.81
N GLU A 236 11.07 30.02 -21.09
CA GLU A 236 11.55 31.01 -22.07
C GLU A 236 10.51 32.08 -22.42
N THR A 237 9.21 31.78 -22.35
CA THR A 237 8.13 32.73 -22.67
C THR A 237 7.70 33.64 -21.50
N PHE A 238 8.02 33.28 -20.26
CA PHE A 238 7.71 34.10 -19.05
C PHE A 238 8.95 34.80 -18.45
N GLY A 239 10.15 34.55 -18.98
CA GLY A 239 11.42 35.16 -18.56
C GLY A 239 11.93 36.31 -19.43
N GLY A 240 11.14 36.76 -20.41
CA GLY A 240 11.48 37.87 -21.34
C GLY A 240 10.74 39.16 -21.06
#